data_AF-A0A392LZN1-F1
#
_entry.id   AF-A0A392LZN1-F1
#
_cell.length_a   1.000
_cell.length_b   1.000
_cell.length_c   1.000
_cell.angle_alpha   90.00
_cell.angle_beta   90.00
_cell.angle_gamma   90.00
#
_symmetry.space_group_name_H-M   'P 1'
#
loop_
_entity.id
_entity.type
_entity.pdbx_description
1 polymer ?
#
loop_
_entity_poly.entity_id
_entity_poly.type
_entity_poly.pdbx_seq_one_letter_code
_entity_poly.pdbx_strand_id
1 'polypeptide(L)'
;MGRVEQQQVNILVDGGSTHNFIQASVARDLGLQHSPTPSLRVMVGSGQELLCSHVCKGVQVIIQNHQFNVDLYVLGLRGAEIVLGAQWLKQLGPVLMDYHTLTMKFFHQGNCIELQGETFTIPSPLTFHQLQQITRHDTEAQFFSLKVYDPTRESLMLPSTPHPDPRIHSLLHHYAHLFEEPSHLPPPRNTDHHISLVPNATP
;
A
#
# COMPACT_ATOMS: atom_id res chain seq x y z
N MET A 1 7.01 9.83 -10.76
CA MET A 1 7.52 10.83 -9.81
C MET A 1 7.18 12.23 -10.29
N GLY A 2 6.98 13.15 -9.36
CA GLY A 2 6.92 14.59 -9.63
C GLY A 2 7.84 15.37 -8.70
N ARG A 3 7.71 16.69 -8.73
CA ARG A 3 8.45 17.62 -7.87
C ARG A 3 7.52 18.67 -7.32
N VAL A 4 7.67 18.97 -6.03
CA VAL A 4 7.08 20.15 -5.39
C VAL A 4 8.24 20.95 -4.83
N GLU A 5 8.27 22.25 -5.10
CA GLU A 5 9.46 23.08 -4.87
C GLU A 5 10.70 22.47 -5.56
N GLN A 6 11.71 22.06 -4.78
CA GLN A 6 12.93 21.39 -5.26
C GLN A 6 13.03 19.90 -4.87
N GLN A 7 12.00 19.34 -4.23
CA GLN A 7 12.04 17.98 -3.70
C GLN A 7 11.21 17.02 -4.55
N GLN A 8 11.78 15.85 -4.84
CA GLN A 8 11.08 14.78 -5.54
C GLN A 8 10.02 14.17 -4.63
N VAL A 9 8.86 13.87 -5.22
CA VAL A 9 7.74 13.24 -4.54
C VAL A 9 7.08 12.17 -5.42
N ASN A 10 6.60 11.12 -4.77
CA ASN A 10 5.79 10.07 -5.37
C ASN A 10 4.34 10.53 -5.48
N ILE A 11 3.84 10.55 -6.71
CA ILE A 11 2.49 11.02 -7.05
C ILE A 11 1.69 9.84 -7.58
N LEU A 12 0.54 9.59 -6.96
CA LEU A 12 -0.47 8.67 -7.44
C LEU A 12 -1.59 9.45 -8.15
N VAL A 13 -1.95 9.05 -9.36
CA VAL A 13 -3.16 9.53 -10.04
C VAL A 13 -4.28 8.53 -9.75
N ASP A 14 -5.31 8.95 -9.02
CA ASP A 14 -6.39 8.08 -8.57
C ASP A 14 -7.77 8.67 -8.90
N GLY A 15 -8.41 8.14 -9.93
CA GLY A 15 -9.77 8.53 -10.32
C GLY A 15 -10.85 8.18 -9.29
N GLY A 16 -10.57 7.30 -8.33
CA GLY A 16 -11.47 6.95 -7.24
C GLY A 16 -11.47 7.96 -6.09
N SER A 17 -10.43 8.80 -6.00
CA SER A 17 -10.32 9.84 -4.98
C SER A 17 -11.10 11.10 -5.36
N THR A 18 -11.93 11.62 -4.45
CA THR A 18 -12.76 12.81 -4.72
C THR A 18 -11.97 14.11 -4.76
N HIS A 19 -10.93 14.21 -3.94
CA HIS A 19 -10.06 15.39 -3.78
C HIS A 19 -8.60 15.01 -4.02
N ASN A 20 -7.74 16.03 -4.11
CA ASN A 20 -6.30 15.81 -4.10
C ASN A 20 -5.78 15.85 -2.67
N PHE A 21 -4.83 14.99 -2.35
CA PHE A 21 -4.30 14.86 -0.99
C PHE A 21 -2.77 14.94 -0.98
N ILE A 22 -2.23 15.37 0.16
CA ILE A 22 -0.80 15.30 0.47
C ILE A 22 -0.62 14.70 1.86
N GLN A 23 0.42 13.89 2.02
CA GLN A 23 0.79 13.34 3.32
C GLN A 23 1.19 14.46 4.29
N ALA A 24 0.69 14.38 5.53
CA ALA A 24 0.94 15.41 6.55
C ALA A 24 2.44 15.62 6.88
N SER A 25 3.25 14.56 6.86
CA SER A 25 4.72 14.66 7.01
C SER A 25 5.33 15.43 5.85
N VAL A 26 5.01 15.04 4.62
CA VAL A 26 5.55 15.67 3.40
C VAL A 26 5.18 17.16 3.32
N ALA A 27 3.93 17.52 3.63
CA ALA A 27 3.51 18.93 3.66
C ALA A 27 4.33 19.76 4.67
N ARG A 28 4.68 19.16 5.82
CA ARG A 28 5.52 19.80 6.85
C ARG A 28 6.97 19.90 6.42
N ASP A 29 7.53 18.82 5.87
CA ASP A 29 8.94 18.73 5.48
C ASP A 29 9.25 19.68 4.30
N LEU A 30 8.29 19.85 3.39
CA LEU A 30 8.34 20.82 2.30
C LEU A 30 8.06 22.27 2.76
N GLY A 31 7.66 22.49 4.02
CA GLY A 31 7.35 23.82 4.56
C GLY A 31 6.12 24.48 3.92
N LEU A 32 5.18 23.69 3.39
CA LEU A 32 4.00 24.23 2.70
C LEU A 32 3.08 24.97 3.67
N GLN A 33 2.70 26.19 3.29
CA GLN A 33 1.70 26.96 4.02
C GLN A 33 0.33 26.28 3.87
N HIS A 34 -0.24 25.85 4.99
CA HIS A 34 -1.55 25.22 5.04
C HIS A 34 -2.49 26.00 5.95
N SER A 35 -3.72 26.18 5.49
CA SER A 35 -4.76 26.89 6.22
C SER A 35 -5.83 25.91 6.71
N PRO A 36 -6.53 26.22 7.83
CA PRO A 36 -7.69 25.46 8.24
C PRO A 36 -8.76 25.40 7.15
N THR A 37 -9.43 24.27 7.03
CA THR A 37 -10.59 24.03 6.15
C THR A 37 -11.71 23.38 6.97
N PRO A 38 -12.99 23.48 6.56
CA PRO A 38 -14.05 22.66 7.16
C PRO A 38 -13.61 21.20 7.22
N SER A 39 -13.81 20.58 8.39
CA SER A 39 -13.38 19.21 8.63
C SER A 39 -14.07 18.25 7.66
N LEU A 40 -13.26 17.58 6.83
CA LEU A 40 -13.71 16.54 5.92
C LEU A 40 -13.40 15.18 6.53
N ARG A 41 -14.38 14.28 6.57
CA ARG A 41 -14.15 12.87 6.85
C ARG A 41 -13.87 12.16 5.54
N VAL A 42 -12.68 11.60 5.43
CA VAL A 42 -12.20 10.95 4.21
C VAL A 42 -12.12 9.46 4.48
N MET A 43 -12.93 8.67 3.79
CA MET A 43 -12.80 7.21 3.79
C MET A 43 -11.70 6.82 2.82
N VAL A 44 -10.67 6.14 3.31
CA VAL A 44 -9.57 5.65 2.46
C VAL A 44 -9.83 4.20 2.02
N GLY A 45 -9.02 3.69 1.08
CA GLY A 45 -9.22 2.35 0.49
C GLY A 45 -9.22 1.18 1.48
N SER A 46 -8.75 1.37 2.72
CA SER A 46 -8.85 0.39 3.81
C SER A 46 -10.22 0.37 4.52
N GLY A 47 -11.13 1.28 4.19
CA GLY A 47 -12.39 1.50 4.89
C GLY A 47 -12.25 2.37 6.16
N GLN A 48 -11.03 2.77 6.52
CA GLN A 48 -10.80 3.68 7.65
C GLN A 48 -11.22 5.11 7.30
N GLU A 49 -11.80 5.81 8.28
CA GLU A 49 -12.05 7.25 8.18
C GLU A 49 -10.87 8.04 8.76
N LEU A 50 -10.36 8.99 7.97
CA LEU A 50 -9.36 9.96 8.38
C LEU A 50 -9.97 11.36 8.40
N LEU A 51 -9.58 12.14 9.40
CA LEU A 51 -10.00 13.53 9.52
C LEU A 51 -9.03 14.43 8.75
N CYS A 52 -9.56 15.22 7.83
CA CYS A 52 -8.83 16.29 7.16
C CYS A 52 -9.33 17.64 7.65
N SER A 53 -8.45 18.48 8.20
CA SER A 53 -8.80 19.82 8.70
C SER A 53 -7.94 20.94 8.11
N HIS A 54 -6.99 20.61 7.23
CA HIS A 54 -6.09 21.59 6.61
C HIS A 54 -5.95 21.37 5.10
N VAL A 55 -5.63 22.44 4.38
CA VAL A 55 -5.41 22.43 2.94
C VAL A 55 -4.22 23.35 2.60
N CYS A 56 -3.33 22.87 1.73
CA CYS A 56 -2.32 23.67 1.06
C CYS A 56 -2.93 24.17 -0.26
N LYS A 57 -3.11 25.48 -0.42
CA LYS A 57 -3.72 26.03 -1.63
C LYS A 57 -2.67 26.47 -2.64
N GLY A 58 -2.98 26.31 -3.91
CA GLY A 58 -2.15 26.82 -5.00
C GLY A 58 -0.75 26.22 -5.05
N VAL A 59 -0.61 24.94 -4.70
CA VAL A 59 0.69 24.25 -4.69
C VAL A 59 1.12 23.98 -6.13
N GLN A 60 2.33 24.42 -6.47
CA GLN A 60 2.94 24.15 -7.77
C GLN A 60 3.52 22.74 -7.80
N VAL A 61 2.88 21.85 -8.55
CA VAL A 61 3.32 20.46 -8.74
C VAL A 61 3.86 20.30 -10.16
N ILE A 62 5.09 19.85 -10.29
CA ILE A 62 5.73 19.57 -11.59
C ILE A 62 5.72 18.06 -11.82
N ILE A 63 5.15 17.61 -12.93
CA ILE A 63 5.09 16.20 -13.33
C ILE A 63 5.68 16.11 -14.74
N GLN A 64 6.81 15.43 -14.89
CA GLN A 64 7.50 15.26 -16.19
C GLN A 64 7.64 16.57 -16.97
N ASN A 65 8.12 17.61 -16.29
CA ASN A 65 8.34 18.97 -16.81
C ASN A 65 7.07 19.77 -17.11
N HIS A 66 5.89 19.26 -16.77
CA HIS A 66 4.62 19.99 -16.87
C HIS A 66 4.21 20.50 -15.49
N GLN A 67 3.85 21.78 -15.43
CA GLN A 67 3.51 22.45 -14.18
C GLN A 67 1.99 22.53 -14.01
N PHE A 68 1.51 22.10 -12.85
CA PHE A 68 0.11 22.16 -12.46
C PHE A 68 -0.05 22.93 -11.16
N ASN A 69 -1.13 23.70 -11.05
CA ASN A 69 -1.48 24.38 -9.83
C ASN A 69 -2.60 23.60 -9.12
N VAL A 70 -2.34 23.10 -7.92
CA VAL A 70 -3.21 22.12 -7.25
C VAL A 70 -3.44 22.49 -5.80
N ASP A 71 -4.70 22.46 -5.36
CA ASP A 71 -5.03 22.49 -3.93
C ASP A 71 -4.90 21.07 -3.37
N LEU A 72 -4.13 20.90 -2.29
CA LEU A 72 -3.82 19.62 -1.67
C LEU A 72 -4.33 19.56 -0.24
N TYR A 73 -5.26 18.65 0.05
CA TYR A 73 -5.79 18.41 1.38
C TYR A 73 -4.81 17.60 2.22
N VAL A 74 -4.51 18.07 3.43
CA VAL A 74 -3.49 17.45 4.29
C VAL A 74 -4.09 16.27 5.05
N LEU A 75 -3.61 15.07 4.76
CA LEU A 75 -4.14 13.83 5.32
C LEU A 75 -3.01 12.93 5.86
N GLY A 76 -3.30 12.16 6.90
CA GLY A 76 -2.37 11.16 7.46
C GLY A 76 -2.25 9.90 6.60
N LEU A 77 -1.95 10.05 5.31
CA LEU A 77 -1.79 8.95 4.36
C LEU A 77 -0.49 8.16 4.61
N ARG A 78 -0.45 6.95 4.06
CA ARG A 78 0.75 6.11 3.94
C ARG A 78 0.84 5.62 2.49
N GLY A 79 2.06 5.44 1.97
CA GLY A 79 2.30 5.04 0.59
C GLY A 79 2.65 6.23 -0.31
N ALA A 80 1.75 6.65 -1.19
CA ALA A 80 1.97 7.82 -2.04
C ALA A 80 2.02 9.12 -1.21
N GLU A 81 2.96 9.99 -1.56
CA GLU A 81 3.16 11.28 -0.86
C GLU A 81 2.12 12.31 -1.31
N ILE A 82 1.73 12.27 -2.59
CA ILE A 82 0.65 13.06 -3.16
C ILE A 82 -0.31 12.14 -3.91
N VAL A 83 -1.62 12.38 -3.74
CA VAL A 83 -2.68 11.75 -4.51
C VAL A 83 -3.41 12.82 -5.32
N LEU A 84 -3.44 12.68 -6.63
CA LEU A 84 -4.21 13.53 -7.54
C LEU A 84 -5.52 12.83 -7.88
N GLY A 85 -6.61 13.40 -7.38
CA GLY A 85 -7.95 12.85 -7.50
C GLY A 85 -8.77 13.49 -8.62
N ALA A 86 -10.08 13.26 -8.56
CA ALA A 86 -11.07 13.81 -9.48
C ALA A 86 -11.02 15.34 -9.57
N GLN A 87 -10.63 16.06 -8.50
CA GLN A 87 -10.49 17.52 -8.51
C GLN A 87 -9.43 18.00 -9.50
N TRP A 88 -8.29 17.32 -9.59
CA TRP A 88 -7.27 17.61 -10.60
C TRP A 88 -7.69 17.09 -11.97
N LEU A 89 -8.18 15.85 -12.06
CA LEU A 89 -8.58 15.21 -13.33
C LEU A 89 -9.63 16.00 -14.10
N LYS A 90 -10.61 16.60 -13.42
CA LYS A 90 -11.65 17.45 -14.04
C LYS A 90 -11.08 18.65 -14.81
N GLN A 91 -9.89 19.13 -14.45
CA GLN A 91 -9.24 20.27 -15.12
C GLN A 91 -8.63 19.90 -16.48
N LEU A 92 -8.48 18.60 -16.75
CA LEU A 92 -7.82 18.11 -17.97
C LEU A 92 -8.80 17.87 -19.12
N GLY A 93 -10.10 17.81 -18.82
CA GLY A 93 -11.12 17.44 -19.81
C GLY A 93 -10.99 15.97 -20.24
N PRO A 94 -11.16 15.65 -21.53
CA PRO A 94 -10.97 14.29 -22.03
C PRO A 94 -9.53 13.80 -21.85
N VAL A 95 -9.39 12.60 -21.31
CA VAL A 95 -8.10 11.92 -21.09
C VAL A 95 -8.11 10.59 -21.83
N LEU A 96 -7.05 10.31 -22.58
CA LEU A 96 -6.76 9.01 -23.15
C LEU A 96 -5.78 8.27 -22.24
N MET A 97 -6.22 7.16 -21.66
CA MET A 97 -5.39 6.27 -20.84
C MET A 97 -5.03 5.01 -21.64
N ASP A 98 -3.76 4.67 -21.69
CA ASP A 98 -3.27 3.37 -22.15
C ASP A 98 -2.67 2.63 -20.96
N TYR A 99 -3.40 1.63 -20.45
CA TYR A 99 -2.98 0.82 -19.31
C TYR A 99 -1.90 -0.21 -19.66
N HIS A 100 -1.67 -0.51 -20.93
CA HIS A 100 -0.59 -1.42 -21.34
C HIS A 100 0.77 -0.70 -21.26
N THR A 101 0.84 0.52 -21.79
CA THR A 101 2.06 1.34 -21.75
C THR A 101 2.13 2.23 -20.51
N LEU A 102 1.08 2.25 -19.68
CA LEU A 102 0.89 3.15 -18.54
C LEU A 102 1.01 4.63 -18.93
N THR A 103 0.45 5.03 -20.07
CA THR A 103 0.46 6.44 -20.51
C THR A 103 -0.89 7.13 -20.30
N MET A 104 -0.83 8.43 -20.02
CA MET A 104 -1.99 9.30 -19.85
C MET A 104 -1.82 10.54 -20.73
N LYS A 105 -2.67 10.68 -21.76
CA LYS A 105 -2.62 11.80 -22.71
C LYS A 105 -3.83 12.71 -22.57
N PHE A 106 -3.63 14.01 -22.59
CA PHE A 106 -4.70 15.01 -22.48
C PHE A 106 -4.26 16.36 -23.06
N PHE A 107 -5.22 17.24 -23.31
CA PHE A 107 -4.95 18.61 -23.70
C PHE A 107 -4.94 19.52 -22.48
N HIS A 108 -3.88 20.31 -22.33
CA HIS A 108 -3.79 21.32 -21.28
C HIS A 108 -3.19 22.60 -21.84
N GLN A 109 -3.89 23.73 -21.65
CA GLN A 109 -3.48 25.05 -22.16
C GLN A 109 -3.11 25.06 -23.66
N GLY A 110 -3.84 24.29 -24.47
CA GLY A 110 -3.63 24.18 -25.92
C GLY A 110 -2.53 23.19 -26.35
N ASN A 111 -1.81 22.58 -25.41
CA ASN A 111 -0.78 21.59 -25.71
C ASN A 111 -1.27 20.17 -25.44
N CYS A 112 -0.88 19.22 -26.30
CA CYS A 112 -1.04 17.80 -26.03
C CYS A 112 0.07 17.36 -25.08
N ILE A 113 -0.31 16.96 -23.86
CA ILE A 113 0.59 16.45 -22.83
C ILE A 113 0.42 14.93 -22.75
N GLU A 114 1.54 14.23 -22.59
CA GLU A 114 1.59 12.79 -22.37
C GLU A 114 2.43 12.53 -21.12
N LEU A 115 1.80 11.98 -20.09
CA LEU A 115 2.46 11.54 -18.87
C LEU A 115 2.72 10.04 -18.94
N GLN A 116 3.93 9.64 -18.57
CA GLN A 116 4.36 8.25 -18.51
C GLN A 116 4.32 7.73 -17.06
N GLY A 117 3.54 6.69 -16.79
CA GLY A 117 3.56 5.99 -15.51
C GLY A 117 4.92 5.31 -15.27
N GLU A 118 5.29 5.18 -14.01
CA GLU A 118 6.46 4.38 -13.64
C GLU A 118 6.20 2.91 -13.97
N THR A 119 7.07 2.36 -14.81
CA THR A 119 7.14 0.91 -14.99
C THR A 119 7.88 0.34 -13.80
N PHE A 120 7.26 -0.62 -13.10
CA PHE A 120 7.89 -1.28 -11.96
C PHE A 120 9.28 -1.77 -12.37
N THR A 121 10.32 -1.24 -11.74
CA THR A 121 11.58 -1.95 -11.66
C THR A 121 11.30 -3.25 -10.93
N ILE A 122 11.55 -4.37 -11.61
CA ILE A 122 11.57 -5.69 -10.99
C ILE A 122 12.35 -5.54 -9.67
N PRO A 123 11.76 -5.90 -8.51
CA PRO A 123 12.46 -5.81 -7.24
C PRO A 123 13.80 -6.52 -7.37
N SER A 124 14.90 -5.79 -7.23
CA SER A 124 16.22 -6.40 -7.29
C SER A 124 16.35 -7.35 -6.11
N PRO A 125 16.85 -8.58 -6.30
CA PRO A 125 17.08 -9.49 -5.18
C PRO A 125 18.00 -8.81 -4.15
N LEU A 126 17.58 -8.81 -2.89
CA LEU A 126 18.35 -8.25 -1.78
C LEU A 126 19.25 -9.33 -1.18
N THR A 127 20.46 -8.94 -0.78
CA THR A 127 21.33 -9.77 0.03
C THR A 127 20.83 -9.86 1.47
N PHE A 128 21.22 -10.91 2.20
CA PHE A 128 20.90 -11.03 3.63
C PHE A 128 21.40 -9.83 4.46
N HIS A 129 22.54 -9.25 4.10
CA HIS A 129 23.08 -8.08 4.78
C HIS A 129 22.20 -6.84 4.57
N GLN A 130 21.71 -6.61 3.34
CA GLN A 130 20.77 -5.52 3.05
C GLN A 130 19.44 -5.72 3.80
N LEU A 131 18.96 -6.97 3.87
CA LEU A 131 17.78 -7.31 4.68
C LEU A 131 18.01 -7.01 6.16
N GLN A 132 19.18 -7.35 6.70
CA GLN A 132 19.58 -7.02 8.07
C GLN A 132 19.67 -5.50 8.31
N GLN A 133 20.07 -4.74 7.30
CA GLN A 133 20.16 -3.29 7.41
C GLN A 133 18.77 -2.65 7.41
N ILE A 134 17.87 -3.11 6.55
CA ILE A 134 16.47 -2.68 6.50
C ILE A 134 15.76 -3.00 7.83
N THR A 135 15.87 -4.24 8.32
CA THR A 135 15.29 -4.64 9.62
C THR A 135 15.79 -3.84 10.81
N ARG A 136 17.00 -3.29 10.77
CA ARG A 136 17.59 -2.50 11.87
C ARG A 136 17.23 -1.02 11.83
N HIS A 137 17.04 -0.46 10.64
CA HIS A 137 16.94 0.99 10.45
C HIS A 137 15.56 1.46 10.01
N ASP A 138 14.72 0.56 9.49
CA ASP A 138 13.37 0.88 9.06
C ASP A 138 12.36 0.27 10.03
N THR A 139 11.93 1.08 11.00
CA THR A 139 10.95 0.68 12.02
C THR A 139 9.56 0.41 11.45
N GLU A 140 9.29 0.75 10.18
CA GLU A 140 8.01 0.48 9.52
C GLU A 140 8.07 -0.64 8.47
N ALA A 141 9.24 -1.29 8.30
CA ALA A 141 9.39 -2.38 7.35
C ALA A 141 8.55 -3.62 7.76
N GLN A 142 7.75 -4.12 6.81
CA GLN A 142 6.97 -5.35 6.95
C GLN A 142 7.52 -6.44 6.02
N PHE A 143 7.62 -7.66 6.53
CA PHE A 143 8.15 -8.80 5.79
C PHE A 143 7.03 -9.78 5.48
N PHE A 144 6.90 -10.12 4.20
CA PHE A 144 5.93 -11.11 3.72
C PHE A 144 6.70 -12.27 3.06
N SER A 145 6.32 -13.50 3.41
CA SER A 145 6.79 -14.70 2.72
C SER A 145 5.66 -15.23 1.85
N LEU A 146 5.85 -15.21 0.54
CA LEU A 146 4.89 -15.75 -0.42
C LEU A 146 5.36 -17.15 -0.85
N LYS A 147 4.58 -18.19 -0.53
CA LYS A 147 4.78 -19.54 -1.06
C LYS A 147 3.69 -19.79 -2.10
N VAL A 148 4.07 -20.14 -3.32
CA VAL A 148 3.11 -20.63 -4.31
C VAL A 148 2.62 -22.00 -3.85
N TYR A 149 1.33 -22.10 -3.55
CA TYR A 149 0.69 -23.35 -3.17
C TYR A 149 0.31 -24.12 -4.45
N ASP A 150 0.89 -25.31 -4.63
CA ASP A 150 0.54 -26.23 -5.70
C ASP A 150 -0.21 -27.43 -5.09
N PRO A 151 -1.56 -27.45 -5.16
CA PRO A 151 -2.37 -28.51 -4.54
C PRO A 151 -2.16 -29.90 -5.15
N THR A 152 -1.48 -30.01 -6.29
CA THR A 152 -1.21 -31.30 -6.94
C THR A 152 0.10 -31.96 -6.50
N ARG A 153 0.96 -31.26 -5.76
CA ARG A 153 2.30 -31.76 -5.38
C ARG A 153 2.42 -32.36 -3.98
N GLU A 154 1.43 -32.21 -3.09
CA GLU A 154 1.54 -32.68 -1.70
C GLU A 154 0.87 -34.05 -1.43
N SER A 155 0.26 -34.71 -2.43
CA SER A 155 -0.41 -36.01 -2.20
C SER A 155 0.51 -37.24 -2.18
N LEU A 156 1.83 -37.11 -2.30
CA LEU A 156 2.76 -38.22 -2.05
C LEU A 156 4.05 -37.73 -1.39
N MET A 157 4.24 -38.15 -0.14
CA MET A 157 5.47 -38.13 0.68
C MET A 157 5.61 -36.93 1.64
N LEU A 158 5.31 -37.20 2.92
CA LEU A 158 6.02 -36.59 4.04
C LEU A 158 7.53 -36.63 3.73
N PRO A 159 8.29 -35.53 3.83
CA PRO A 159 9.75 -35.60 3.73
C PRO A 159 10.27 -36.38 4.94
N SER A 160 10.54 -37.67 4.74
CA SER A 160 11.19 -38.55 5.71
C SER A 160 12.69 -38.25 5.87
N THR A 161 13.19 -37.13 5.33
CA THR A 161 14.58 -36.75 5.49
C THR A 161 14.75 -36.00 6.81
N PRO A 162 15.44 -36.58 7.81
CA PRO A 162 15.69 -35.89 9.07
C PRO A 162 16.47 -34.61 8.81
N HIS A 163 16.01 -33.51 9.43
CA HIS A 163 16.70 -32.24 9.38
C HIS A 163 18.18 -32.42 9.81
N PRO A 164 19.16 -31.83 9.10
CA PRO A 164 20.59 -32.06 9.36
C PRO A 164 21.07 -31.60 10.74
N ASP A 165 20.33 -30.71 11.41
CA ASP A 165 20.58 -30.29 12.80
C ASP A 165 19.87 -31.22 13.82
N PRO A 166 20.61 -31.91 14.71
CA PRO A 166 20.03 -32.82 15.70
C PRO A 166 19.11 -32.13 16.72
N ARG A 167 19.27 -30.82 16.94
CA ARG A 167 18.40 -30.06 17.86
C ARG A 167 17.01 -29.87 17.27
N ILE A 168 16.95 -29.63 15.95
CA ILE A 168 15.69 -29.50 15.22
C ILE A 168 15.01 -30.86 15.13
N HIS A 169 15.77 -31.93 14.92
CA HIS A 169 15.23 -33.30 15.00
C HIS A 169 14.60 -33.59 16.37
N SER A 170 15.31 -33.25 17.46
CA SER A 170 14.78 -33.44 18.82
C SER A 170 13.51 -32.63 19.06
N LEU A 171 13.43 -31.39 18.55
CA LEU A 171 12.25 -30.54 18.67
C LEU A 171 11.05 -31.08 17.89
N LEU A 172 11.26 -31.49 16.63
CA LEU A 172 10.22 -32.05 15.77
C LEU A 172 9.68 -33.36 16.35
N HIS A 173 10.55 -34.21 16.91
CA HIS A 173 10.12 -35.43 17.57
C HIS A 173 9.37 -35.15 18.88
N HIS A 174 9.81 -34.15 19.68
CA HIS A 174 9.15 -33.79 20.93
C HIS A 174 7.72 -33.28 20.70
N TYR A 175 7.49 -32.55 19.61
CA TYR A 175 6.19 -31.97 19.26
C TYR A 175 5.48 -32.68 18.11
N ALA A 176 5.83 -33.93 17.81
CA ALA A 176 5.25 -34.69 16.70
C ALA A 176 3.70 -34.77 16.75
N HIS A 177 3.16 -34.87 17.96
CA HIS A 177 1.72 -34.90 18.24
C HIS A 177 0.96 -33.62 17.79
N LEU A 178 1.64 -32.47 17.59
CA LEU A 178 1.00 -31.24 17.09
C LEU A 178 0.70 -31.31 15.58
N PHE A 179 1.32 -32.24 14.86
CA PHE A 179 1.17 -32.44 13.42
C PHE A 179 0.22 -33.59 13.08
N GLU A 180 -0.28 -34.30 14.09
CA GLU A 180 -1.34 -35.30 13.91
C GLU A 180 -2.67 -34.60 13.66
N GLU A 181 -3.50 -35.19 12.80
CA GLU A 181 -4.84 -34.67 12.55
C GLU A 181 -5.68 -34.75 13.84
N PRO A 182 -6.21 -33.62 14.35
CA PRO A 182 -6.94 -33.61 15.61
C PRO A 182 -8.24 -34.41 15.48
N SER A 183 -8.37 -35.47 16.29
CA SER A 183 -9.57 -36.32 16.34
C SER A 183 -10.70 -35.77 17.21
N HIS A 184 -10.43 -34.73 18.00
CA HIS A 184 -11.36 -34.12 18.93
C HIS A 184 -11.27 -32.60 18.89
N LEU A 185 -12.34 -31.94 19.36
CA LEU A 185 -12.34 -30.49 19.54
C LEU A 185 -11.22 -30.08 20.51
N PRO A 186 -10.54 -28.94 20.28
CA PRO A 186 -9.53 -28.45 21.19
C PRO A 186 -10.13 -28.24 22.59
N PRO A 187 -9.34 -28.44 23.67
CA PRO A 187 -9.81 -28.23 25.02
C PRO A 187 -10.27 -26.78 25.22
N PRO A 188 -11.27 -26.54 26.10
CA PRO A 188 -11.79 -25.21 26.37
C PRO A 188 -10.67 -24.29 26.86
N ARG A 189 -10.59 -23.09 26.28
CA ARG A 189 -9.61 -22.06 26.64
C ARG A 189 -10.29 -20.99 27.49
N ASN A 190 -9.50 -20.24 28.28
CA ASN A 190 -10.01 -19.10 29.06
C ASN A 190 -10.67 -18.01 28.18
N THR A 191 -10.28 -17.94 26.91
CA THR A 191 -10.87 -17.06 25.92
C THR A 191 -11.34 -17.93 24.77
N ASP A 192 -12.67 -18.08 24.65
CA ASP A 192 -13.28 -18.79 23.55
C ASP A 192 -13.82 -17.76 22.55
N HIS A 193 -13.25 -17.75 21.35
CA HIS A 193 -13.63 -16.79 20.31
C HIS A 193 -14.83 -17.35 19.55
N HIS A 194 -16.04 -16.97 19.98
CA HIS A 194 -17.28 -17.32 19.28
C HIS A 194 -17.59 -16.30 18.17
N ILE A 195 -17.89 -16.77 16.96
CA ILE A 195 -18.51 -15.95 15.92
C ILE A 195 -20.01 -15.92 16.21
N SER A 196 -20.51 -14.80 16.73
CA SER A 196 -21.95 -14.62 16.95
C SER A 196 -22.69 -14.56 15.62
N LEU A 197 -23.27 -15.68 15.23
CA LEU A 197 -24.14 -15.75 14.05
C LEU A 197 -25.50 -15.14 14.36
N VAL A 198 -26.04 -14.42 13.39
CA VAL A 198 -27.42 -13.91 13.45
C VAL A 198 -28.37 -15.12 13.38
N PRO A 199 -29.44 -15.17 14.20
CA PRO A 199 -30.43 -16.24 14.12
C PRO A 199 -30.96 -16.37 12.69
N ASN A 200 -30.98 -17.59 12.14
CA ASN A 200 -31.40 -17.93 10.77
C ASN A 200 -30.49 -17.44 9.62
N ALA A 201 -29.19 -17.19 9.87
CA ALA A 201 -28.25 -17.02 8.78
C ALA A 201 -28.19 -18.31 7.93
N THR A 202 -28.49 -18.21 6.63
CA THR A 202 -28.31 -19.32 5.69
C THR A 202 -26.82 -19.59 5.48
N PRO A 203 -26.42 -20.87 5.29
CA PRO A 203 -25.04 -21.26 5.06
C PRO A 203 -24.44 -20.61 3.81
#